data_AF-A0A4R3J7D1-F1
#
_entry.id   AF-A0A4R3J7D1-F1
#
_cell.length_a   1.000
_cell.length_b   1.000
_cell.length_c   1.000
_cell.angle_alpha   90.00
_cell.angle_beta   90.00
_cell.angle_gamma   90.00
#
_symmetry.space_group_name_H-M   'P 1'
#
loop_
_entity.id
_entity.type
_entity.pdbx_description
1 polymer ?
#
loop_
_entity_poly.entity_id
_entity_poly.type
_entity_poly.pdbx_seq_one_letter_code
_entity_poly.pdbx_strand_id
1 'polypeptide(L)'
;MRKVTYFSAGTVADFTIPDDRFQEFLKSEGQFERYGEDDLTKARDVLDAFMARARATADAHHGGAEILAACFIWNFFNTNPEEERLITDDIVIIDLDGDLNTVEYAAARDIQIEPGH
;
A
#
# COMPACT_ATOMS: atom_id res chain seq x y z
N MET A 1 9.99 9.41 -6.17
CA MET A 1 9.98 7.98 -5.79
C MET A 1 8.62 7.73 -5.17
N ARG A 2 7.90 6.68 -5.55
CA ARG A 2 6.56 6.38 -5.02
C ARG A 2 6.70 5.36 -3.89
N LYS A 3 5.91 5.49 -2.84
CA LYS A 3 5.95 4.56 -1.72
C LYS A 3 4.55 4.28 -1.17
N VAL A 4 4.36 3.03 -0.74
CA VAL A 4 3.27 2.62 0.14
C VAL A 4 3.89 2.11 1.43
N THR A 5 3.58 2.73 2.56
CA THR A 5 3.99 2.29 3.89
C THR A 5 2.82 1.56 4.53
N TYR A 6 3.03 0.38 5.09
CA TYR A 6 1.98 -0.37 5.78
C TYR A 6 2.34 -0.52 7.26
N PHE A 7 1.52 0.06 8.13
CA PHE A 7 1.51 -0.21 9.56
C PHE A 7 0.45 -1.28 9.86
N SER A 8 0.88 -2.45 10.35
CA SER A 8 0.01 -3.59 10.66
C SER A 8 0.42 -4.28 11.96
N ALA A 9 -0.45 -4.31 12.98
CA ALA A 9 -0.22 -4.95 14.28
C ALA A 9 1.17 -4.63 14.90
N GLY A 10 1.52 -3.34 14.95
CA GLY A 10 2.80 -2.86 15.50
C GLY A 10 4.03 -3.13 14.62
N THR A 11 3.84 -3.65 13.41
CA THR A 11 4.90 -3.83 12.41
C THR A 11 4.77 -2.79 11.32
N VAL A 12 5.90 -2.28 10.82
CA VAL A 12 5.93 -1.34 9.70
C VAL A 12 6.77 -1.91 8.56
N ALA A 13 6.29 -1.76 7.33
CA ALA A 13 7.04 -2.05 6.13
C ALA A 13 6.86 -0.96 5.07
N ASP A 14 7.96 -0.64 4.40
CA ASP A 14 7.99 0.32 3.29
C ASP A 14 8.07 -0.45 1.96
N PHE A 15 7.04 -0.33 1.13
CA PHE A 15 7.03 -0.83 -0.24
C PHE A 15 7.42 0.30 -1.18
N THR A 16 8.72 0.46 -1.39
CA THR A 16 9.25 1.45 -2.34
C THR A 16 8.98 0.96 -3.76
N ILE A 17 8.34 1.78 -4.59
CA ILE A 17 7.97 1.45 -5.96
C ILE A 17 8.98 2.10 -6.92
N PRO A 18 9.85 1.31 -7.57
CA PRO A 18 10.76 1.81 -8.60
C PRO A 18 10.01 2.33 -9.83
N ASP A 19 10.57 3.33 -10.52
CA ASP A 19 9.94 3.93 -11.69
C ASP A 19 9.77 2.92 -12.85
N ASP A 20 10.75 2.05 -13.08
CA ASP A 20 10.68 1.00 -14.10
C ASP A 20 9.53 0.02 -13.81
N ARG A 21 9.37 -0.42 -12.56
CA ARG A 21 8.27 -1.29 -12.14
C ARG A 21 6.91 -0.62 -12.27
N PHE A 22 6.82 0.67 -11.95
CA PHE A 22 5.59 1.42 -12.14
C PHE A 22 5.23 1.57 -13.62
N GLN A 23 6.23 1.82 -14.49
CA GLN A 23 5.99 1.88 -15.94
C GLN A 23 5.60 0.52 -16.52
N GLU A 24 6.17 -0.59 -16.03
CA GLU A 24 5.73 -1.94 -16.38
C GLU A 24 4.28 -2.19 -15.97
N PHE A 25 3.92 -1.79 -14.74
CA PHE A 25 2.54 -1.86 -14.25
C PHE A 25 1.57 -1.08 -15.15
N LEU A 26 1.87 0.18 -15.52
CA LEU A 26 1.01 0.95 -16.42
C LEU A 26 0.86 0.31 -17.80
N LYS A 27 1.86 -0.40 -18.30
CA LYS A 27 1.78 -1.11 -19.59
C LYS A 27 0.98 -2.41 -19.51
N SER A 28 0.71 -2.92 -18.31
CA SER A 28 -0.15 -4.08 -18.07
C SER A 28 -1.65 -3.74 -18.06
N GLU A 29 -2.02 -2.53 -18.51
CA GLU A 29 -3.40 -2.06 -18.65
C GLU A 29 -4.32 -3.14 -19.24
N GLY A 30 -5.37 -3.49 -18.47
CA GLY A 30 -6.33 -4.55 -18.81
C GLY A 30 -6.33 -5.76 -17.88
N GLN A 31 -5.34 -5.91 -16.99
CA GLN A 31 -5.31 -7.00 -15.99
C GLN A 31 -6.13 -6.72 -14.73
N PHE A 32 -6.44 -5.45 -14.45
CA PHE A 32 -7.13 -5.01 -13.25
C PHE A 32 -8.19 -3.97 -13.61
N GLU A 33 -9.28 -3.95 -12.84
CA GLU A 33 -10.18 -2.81 -12.85
C GLU A 33 -9.50 -1.67 -12.11
N ARG A 34 -9.15 -0.60 -12.85
CA ARG A 34 -8.29 0.50 -12.38
C ARG A 34 -8.71 1.11 -11.04
N TYR A 35 -10.01 1.09 -10.74
CA TYR A 35 -10.61 1.57 -9.49
C TYR A 35 -11.55 0.52 -8.86
N GLY A 36 -11.32 -0.77 -9.12
CA GLY A 36 -12.12 -1.84 -8.54
C GLY A 36 -11.77 -2.06 -7.06
N GLU A 37 -12.78 -1.99 -6.18
CA GLU A 37 -12.63 -2.29 -4.75
C GLU A 37 -12.16 -3.73 -4.48
N ASP A 38 -12.59 -4.67 -5.32
CA ASP A 38 -12.17 -6.07 -5.23
C ASP A 38 -10.66 -6.22 -5.50
N ASP A 39 -10.13 -5.47 -6.47
CA ASP A 39 -8.71 -5.47 -6.79
C ASP A 39 -7.89 -4.69 -5.75
N LEU A 40 -8.46 -3.62 -5.16
CA LEU A 40 -7.88 -2.95 -4.01
C LEU A 40 -7.76 -3.90 -2.81
N THR A 41 -8.81 -4.67 -2.54
CA THR A 41 -8.83 -5.68 -1.48
C THR A 41 -7.77 -6.76 -1.72
N LYS A 42 -7.70 -7.32 -2.93
CA LYS A 42 -6.66 -8.31 -3.29
C LYS A 42 -5.25 -7.74 -3.15
N ALA A 43 -5.02 -6.51 -3.59
CA ALA A 43 -3.72 -5.87 -3.45
C ALA A 43 -3.35 -5.71 -1.98
N ARG A 44 -4.30 -5.31 -1.14
CA ARG A 44 -4.11 -5.23 0.31
C ARG A 44 -3.81 -6.60 0.92
N ASP A 45 -4.54 -7.65 0.55
CA ASP A 45 -4.32 -9.01 1.06
C ASP A 45 -2.90 -9.51 0.75
N VAL A 46 -2.35 -9.15 -0.42
CA VAL A 46 -0.95 -9.45 -0.77
C VAL A 46 0.02 -8.75 0.18
N LEU A 47 -0.20 -7.47 0.48
CA LEU A 47 0.66 -6.74 1.41
C LEU A 47 0.50 -7.25 2.85
N ASP A 48 -0.71 -7.59 3.28
CA ASP A 48 -0.95 -8.15 4.61
C ASP A 48 -0.32 -9.53 4.79
N ALA A 49 -0.42 -10.39 3.78
CA ALA A 49 0.29 -11.65 3.78
C ALA A 49 1.81 -11.46 3.89
N PHE A 50 2.37 -10.37 3.35
CA PHE A 50 3.75 -9.99 3.62
C PHE A 50 3.96 -9.55 5.06
N MET A 51 3.11 -8.69 5.62
CA MET A 51 3.21 -8.23 7.01
C MET A 51 3.17 -9.40 8.01
N ALA A 52 2.31 -10.38 7.78
CA ALA A 52 2.26 -11.61 8.59
C ALA A 52 3.59 -12.39 8.55
N ARG A 53 4.24 -12.46 7.37
CA ARG A 53 5.57 -13.07 7.24
C ARG A 53 6.64 -12.22 7.94
N ALA A 54 6.63 -10.90 7.76
CA ALA A 54 7.59 -9.99 8.39
C ALA A 54 7.52 -10.01 9.91
N ARG A 55 6.33 -10.21 10.49
CA ARG A 55 6.16 -10.46 11.94
C ARG A 55 6.83 -11.75 12.41
N ALA A 56 6.78 -12.79 11.58
CA ALA A 56 7.30 -14.10 11.93
C ALA A 56 8.81 -14.24 11.69
N THR A 57 9.41 -13.43 10.80
CA THR A 57 10.83 -13.52 10.45
C THR A 57 11.47 -12.15 10.20
N ALA A 58 12.64 -11.94 10.79
CA ALA A 58 13.42 -10.70 10.64
C ALA A 58 13.98 -10.48 9.22
N ASP A 59 14.02 -11.52 8.38
CA ASP A 59 14.60 -11.47 7.03
C ASP A 59 13.52 -11.44 5.92
N ALA A 60 12.29 -11.00 6.22
CA ALA A 60 11.26 -10.86 5.20
C ALA A 60 11.63 -9.76 4.19
N HIS A 61 11.71 -10.13 2.91
CA HIS A 61 11.92 -9.20 1.81
C HIS A 61 10.70 -9.24 0.89
N HIS A 62 10.19 -8.06 0.50
CA HIS A 62 9.08 -7.97 -0.42
C HIS A 62 9.55 -8.31 -1.86
N GLY A 63 8.74 -9.04 -2.61
CA GLY A 63 9.04 -9.51 -3.97
C GLY A 63 8.24 -8.77 -5.03
N GLY A 64 8.18 -9.36 -6.24
CA GLY A 64 7.47 -8.74 -7.37
C GLY A 64 5.95 -8.60 -7.15
N ALA A 65 5.34 -9.51 -6.40
CA ALA A 65 3.90 -9.48 -6.11
C ALA A 65 3.54 -8.31 -5.18
N GLU A 66 4.31 -8.10 -4.11
CA GLU A 66 4.12 -6.99 -3.19
C GLU A 66 4.37 -5.64 -3.87
N ILE A 67 5.37 -5.55 -4.76
CA ILE A 67 5.62 -4.33 -5.54
C ILE A 67 4.46 -4.06 -6.51
N LEU A 68 3.92 -5.10 -7.16
CA LEU A 68 2.76 -4.94 -8.03
C LEU A 68 1.51 -4.49 -7.25
N ALA A 69 1.27 -5.06 -6.08
CA ALA A 69 0.19 -4.65 -5.19
C ALA A 69 0.36 -3.18 -4.73
N ALA A 70 1.58 -2.79 -4.36
CA ALA A 70 1.89 -1.41 -4.00
C ALA A 70 1.68 -0.45 -5.19
N CYS A 71 2.07 -0.83 -6.41
CA CYS A 71 1.78 -0.06 -7.63
C CYS A 71 0.28 0.16 -7.80
N PHE A 72 -0.54 -0.90 -7.63
CA PHE A 72 -1.99 -0.81 -7.77
C PHE A 72 -2.59 0.14 -6.73
N ILE A 73 -2.27 -0.06 -5.44
CA ILE A 73 -2.77 0.78 -4.34
C ILE A 73 -2.36 2.24 -4.56
N TRP A 74 -1.09 2.50 -4.88
CA TRP A 74 -0.61 3.84 -5.16
C TRP A 74 -1.38 4.50 -6.29
N ASN A 75 -1.55 3.79 -7.42
CA ASN A 75 -2.26 4.29 -8.60
C ASN A 75 -3.77 4.48 -8.35
N PHE A 76 -4.40 3.57 -7.60
CA PHE A 76 -5.82 3.62 -7.25
C PHE A 76 -6.16 4.96 -6.58
N PHE A 77 -5.41 5.34 -5.55
CA PHE A 77 -5.69 6.58 -4.81
C PHE A 77 -5.11 7.81 -5.51
N ASN A 78 -3.86 7.80 -6.00
CA ASN A 78 -3.22 9.00 -6.57
C ASN A 78 -3.81 9.43 -7.93
N THR A 79 -4.59 8.56 -8.60
CA THR A 79 -5.22 8.87 -9.88
C THR A 79 -6.74 8.76 -9.85
N ASN A 80 -7.33 8.56 -8.66
CA ASN A 80 -8.78 8.39 -8.52
C ASN A 80 -9.53 9.65 -9.02
N PRO A 81 -10.55 9.51 -9.88
CA PRO A 81 -11.37 10.66 -10.30
C PRO A 81 -12.26 11.20 -9.18
N GLU A 82 -12.54 10.41 -8.14
CA GLU A 82 -13.29 10.85 -6.97
C GLU A 82 -12.36 11.59 -6.00
N GLU A 83 -12.56 12.90 -5.84
CA GLU A 83 -11.71 13.74 -4.99
C GLU A 83 -11.63 13.25 -3.53
N GLU A 84 -12.71 12.68 -3.00
CA GLU A 84 -12.77 12.12 -1.64
C GLU A 84 -11.84 10.90 -1.45
N ARG A 85 -11.47 10.22 -2.54
CA ARG A 85 -10.56 9.07 -2.55
C ARG A 85 -9.17 9.46 -3.04
N LEU A 86 -8.95 10.70 -3.43
CA LEU A 86 -7.69 11.13 -3.99
C LEU A 86 -6.67 11.38 -2.87
N ILE A 87 -5.65 10.52 -2.80
CA ILE A 87 -4.49 10.73 -1.91
C ILE A 87 -3.32 11.17 -2.78
N THR A 88 -2.93 12.45 -2.71
CA THR A 88 -1.87 13.04 -3.55
C THR A 88 -0.50 13.04 -2.86
N ASP A 89 0.00 11.86 -2.49
CA ASP A 89 1.34 11.66 -1.90
C ASP A 89 1.71 10.17 -1.85
N ASP A 90 2.83 9.85 -1.20
CA ASP A 90 3.07 8.51 -0.65
C ASP A 90 1.91 8.09 0.26
N ILE A 91 1.51 6.83 0.14
CA ILE A 91 0.34 6.29 0.84
C ILE A 91 0.78 5.59 2.11
N VAL A 92 0.05 5.82 3.20
CA VAL A 92 0.15 5.05 4.43
C VAL A 92 -1.13 4.22 4.57
N ILE A 93 -0.96 2.92 4.73
CA ILE A 93 -2.02 1.98 5.10
C ILE A 93 -1.90 1.74 6.61
N ILE A 94 -3.01 1.87 7.33
CA ILE A 94 -3.07 1.71 8.78
C ILE A 94 -4.06 0.58 9.09
N ASP A 95 -3.55 -0.53 9.60
CA ASP A 95 -4.31 -1.65 10.16
C ASP A 95 -3.80 -1.91 11.58
N LEU A 96 -4.42 -1.27 12.57
CA LEU A 96 -3.89 -1.27 13.94
C LEU A 96 -3.86 -2.69 14.55
N ASP A 97 -4.89 -3.48 14.26
CA ASP A 97 -5.08 -4.81 14.84
C ASP A 97 -4.43 -5.91 13.98
N GLY A 98 -4.16 -5.63 12.70
CA GLY A 98 -3.58 -6.60 11.76
C GLY A 98 -4.55 -7.69 11.33
N ASP A 99 -5.85 -7.40 11.40
CA ASP A 99 -6.94 -8.34 11.12
C ASP A 99 -7.79 -7.94 9.91
N LEU A 100 -7.41 -6.85 9.23
CA LEU A 100 -8.10 -6.27 8.08
C LEU A 100 -9.53 -5.77 8.34
N ASN A 101 -10.03 -5.78 9.58
CA ASN A 101 -11.38 -5.32 9.90
C ASN A 101 -11.48 -3.79 9.89
N THR A 102 -10.41 -3.10 10.33
CA THR A 102 -10.32 -1.64 10.33
C THR A 102 -9.06 -1.22 9.60
N VAL A 103 -9.20 -0.87 8.33
CA VAL A 103 -8.08 -0.41 7.49
C VAL A 103 -8.34 0.99 6.98
N GLU A 104 -7.41 1.89 7.28
CA GLU A 104 -7.44 3.27 6.81
C GLU A 104 -6.30 3.54 5.82
N TYR A 105 -6.53 4.51 4.94
CA TYR A 105 -5.56 4.99 3.97
C TYR A 105 -5.39 6.50 4.15
N ALA A 106 -4.15 6.95 4.22
CA ALA A 106 -3.82 8.36 4.40
C ALA A 106 -2.62 8.77 3.54
N ALA A 107 -2.49 10.08 3.30
CA ALA A 107 -1.23 10.60 2.77
C ALA A 107 -0.17 10.58 3.88
N ALA A 108 1.08 10.25 3.55
CA ALA A 108 2.18 10.25 4.52
C ALA A 108 2.35 11.61 5.22
N ARG A 109 2.07 12.71 4.52
CA ARG A 109 2.12 14.07 5.07
C ARG A 109 1.05 14.38 6.13
N ASP A 110 -0.05 13.63 6.13
CA ASP A 110 -1.18 13.86 7.04
C ASP A 110 -0.96 13.16 8.40
N ILE A 111 0.02 12.25 8.47
CA ILE A 111 0.41 11.57 9.70
C ILE A 111 1.29 12.49 10.54
N GLN A 112 0.72 13.07 11.59
CA GLN A 112 1.45 13.83 12.61
C GLN A 112 1.74 12.93 13.80
N ILE A 113 3.02 12.69 14.08
CA ILE A 113 3.45 12.07 15.34
C ILE A 113 3.80 13.22 16.28
N GLU A 114 2.98 13.44 17.31
CA GLU A 114 3.38 14.36 18.38
C GLU A 114 4.68 13.84 19.01
N PRO A 115 5.67 14.72 19.28
CA PRO A 115 6.86 14.30 20.01
C PRO A 115 6.42 13.75 21.37
N GLY A 116 6.68 12.46 21.61
CA GLY A 116 6.36 11.81 22.88
C GLY A 116 7.00 12.57 24.04
N HIS A 117 6.18 12.89 25.04
CA HIS A 117 6.58 13.52 26.30
C HIS A 117 7.53 12.65 27.12
#